data_AF-A0A1V1WUS9-F1
#
_entry.id   AF-A0A1V1WUS9-F1
#
_cell.length_a   1.000
_cell.length_b   1.000
_cell.length_c   1.000
_cell.angle_alpha   90.00
_cell.angle_beta   90.00
_cell.angle_gamma   90.00
#
_symmetry.space_group_name_H-M   'P 1'
#
loop_
_entity.id
_entity.type
_entity.pdbx_description
1 polymer ?
#
loop_
_entity_poly.entity_id
_entity_poly.type
_entity_poly.pdbx_seq_one_letter_code
_entity_poly.pdbx_strand_id
1 'polypeptide(L)'
;MTFQDRSDTPEILSCEKDRLRALSIYIIRSIVEQHEGQVEEDEISRCIDISVPDAEASLCAEQIGEQMGLMCYCMYTHVDALFKGKLPPGLYNN
;
A
#
# COMPACT_ATOMS: atom_id res chain seq x y z
N MET A 1 18.98 -16.86 -29.97
CA MET A 1 18.00 -16.66 -28.88
C MET A 1 18.80 -16.53 -27.60
N THR A 2 19.20 -15.31 -27.27
CA THR A 2 20.03 -15.00 -26.09
C THR A 2 19.10 -14.78 -24.91
N PHE A 3 19.23 -15.60 -23.88
CA PHE A 3 18.62 -15.33 -22.57
C PHE A 3 19.29 -14.06 -22.03
N GLN A 4 18.55 -12.96 -22.05
CA GLN A 4 18.98 -11.69 -21.50
C GLN A 4 18.94 -11.82 -19.97
N ASP A 5 20.09 -11.55 -19.35
CA ASP A 5 20.35 -11.65 -17.94
C ASP A 5 19.31 -10.85 -17.13
N ARG A 6 18.68 -11.48 -16.14
CA ARG A 6 17.63 -10.86 -15.29
C ARG A 6 18.26 -10.19 -14.07
N SER A 7 19.32 -9.41 -14.29
CA SER A 7 20.03 -8.68 -13.23
C SER A 7 19.21 -7.54 -12.62
N ASP A 8 18.21 -7.03 -13.33
CA ASP A 8 17.46 -5.82 -12.96
C ASP A 8 16.23 -6.10 -12.07
N THR A 9 15.92 -7.39 -11.88
CA THR A 9 14.77 -7.86 -11.09
C THR A 9 14.76 -7.39 -9.62
N PRO A 10 15.89 -7.31 -8.89
CA PRO A 10 15.89 -6.92 -7.48
C PRO A 10 15.62 -5.43 -7.25
N GLU A 11 16.17 -4.55 -8.10
CA GLU A 11 16.07 -3.09 -7.96
C GLU A 11 14.67 -2.57 -8.29
N ILE A 12 14.02 -3.15 -9.30
CA ILE A 12 12.62 -2.82 -9.65
C ILE A 12 11.69 -3.22 -8.50
N LEU A 13 11.92 -4.39 -7.88
CA LEU A 13 11.13 -4.85 -6.73
C LEU A 13 11.32 -3.96 -5.49
N SER A 14 12.52 -3.41 -5.27
CA SER A 14 12.73 -2.44 -4.18
C SER A 14 12.02 -1.11 -4.42
N CYS A 15 12.06 -0.59 -5.64
CA CYS A 15 11.41 0.68 -5.98
C CYS A 15 9.88 0.60 -5.80
N GLU A 16 9.25 -0.47 -6.28
CA GLU A 16 7.81 -0.65 -6.11
C GLU A 16 7.42 -0.88 -4.64
N LYS A 17 8.26 -1.58 -3.86
CA LYS A 17 8.03 -1.74 -2.42
C LYS A 17 8.03 -0.40 -1.70
N ASP A 18 9.00 0.46 -1.99
CA ASP A 18 9.10 1.78 -1.38
C ASP A 18 7.95 2.70 -1.85
N ARG A 19 7.53 2.61 -3.12
CA ARG A 19 6.36 3.31 -3.65
C ARG A 19 5.06 2.91 -2.97
N LEU A 20 4.82 1.61 -2.78
CA LEU A 20 3.63 1.10 -2.08
C LEU A 20 3.63 1.50 -0.61
N ARG A 21 4.79 1.50 0.04
CA ARG A 21 4.94 2.01 1.40
C ARG A 21 4.57 3.49 1.48
N ALA A 22 5.13 4.32 0.61
CA ALA A 22 4.84 5.76 0.58
C ALA A 22 3.34 6.02 0.38
N LEU A 23 2.69 5.28 -0.52
CA LEU A 23 1.24 5.38 -0.73
C LEU A 23 0.45 4.96 0.52
N SER A 24 0.85 3.88 1.18
CA SER A 24 0.18 3.39 2.39
C SER A 24 0.26 4.43 3.52
N ILE A 25 1.44 5.00 3.73
CA ILE A 25 1.66 6.05 4.73
C ILE A 25 0.89 7.31 4.38
N TYR A 26 0.84 7.70 3.11
CA TYR A 26 0.03 8.84 2.66
C TYR A 26 -1.45 8.67 2.98
N ILE A 27 -2.01 7.48 2.74
CA ILE A 27 -3.42 7.19 3.07
C ILE A 27 -3.64 7.26 4.58
N ILE A 28 -2.77 6.61 5.37
CA ILE A 28 -2.85 6.62 6.84
C ILE A 28 -2.79 8.07 7.36
N ARG A 29 -1.81 8.85 6.91
CA ARG A 29 -1.65 10.26 7.29
C ARG A 29 -2.88 11.09 6.93
N SER A 30 -3.43 10.90 5.73
CA SER A 30 -4.62 11.61 5.27
C SER A 30 -5.86 11.33 6.12
N ILE A 31 -5.99 10.12 6.67
CA ILE A 31 -7.09 9.74 7.58
C ILE A 31 -6.81 10.32 8.97
N VAL A 32 -5.59 10.12 9.50
CA VAL A 32 -5.19 10.61 10.82
C VAL A 32 -5.36 12.13 10.95
N GLU A 33 -5.01 12.89 9.91
CA GLU A 33 -5.19 14.35 9.86
C GLU A 33 -6.67 14.78 9.91
N GLN A 34 -7.60 13.97 9.38
CA GLN A 34 -9.04 14.25 9.47
C GLN A 34 -9.58 14.09 10.90
N HIS A 35 -8.89 13.30 11.72
CA HIS A 35 -9.19 13.06 13.13
C HIS A 35 -8.31 13.89 14.07
N GLU A 36 -7.78 15.02 13.60
CA GLU A 36 -6.92 15.94 14.37
C GLU A 36 -5.64 15.28 14.93
N GLY A 37 -5.23 14.16 14.34
CA GLY A 37 -4.06 13.40 14.75
C GLY A 37 -2.77 13.80 14.02
N GLN A 38 -1.69 13.09 14.34
CA GLN A 38 -0.36 13.24 13.76
C GLN A 38 0.26 11.87 13.48
N VAL A 39 1.10 11.83 12.44
CA VAL A 39 1.90 10.64 12.07
C VAL A 39 3.38 11.00 12.05
N GLU A 40 4.16 10.27 12.84
CA GLU A 40 5.63 10.34 12.85
C GLU A 40 6.21 9.06 12.23
N GLU A 41 7.26 9.22 11.43
CA GLU A 41 7.92 8.10 10.76
C GLU A 41 9.32 7.92 11.33
N ASP A 42 9.64 6.71 11.77
CA ASP A 42 11.01 6.33 12.12
C ASP A 42 11.67 5.68 10.89
N GLU A 43 12.61 6.40 10.28
CA GLU A 43 13.34 5.94 9.09
C GLU A 43 14.21 4.70 9.36
N ILE A 44 14.67 4.51 10.61
CA ILE A 44 15.56 3.40 10.98
C ILE A 44 14.75 2.12 11.16
N SER A 45 13.72 2.15 11.98
CA SER A 45 12.87 0.97 12.23
C SER A 45 11.84 0.73 11.12
N ARG A 46 11.61 1.72 10.26
CA ARG A 46 10.51 1.74 9.29
C ARG A 46 9.14 1.57 9.96
N CYS A 47 9.01 1.95 11.23
CA CYS A 47 7.74 2.05 11.93
C CYS A 47 7.10 3.42 11.73
N ILE A 48 5.80 3.49 11.99
CA ILE A 48 5.07 4.75 12.08
C ILE A 48 4.41 4.82 13.44
N ASP A 49 4.46 5.99 14.06
CA ASP A 49 3.76 6.30 15.29
C ASP A 49 2.57 7.19 14.95
N ILE A 50 1.40 6.81 15.49
CA ILE A 50 0.13 7.49 15.23
C ILE A 50 -0.41 8.02 16.56
N SER A 51 -0.68 9.31 16.61
CA SER A 51 -1.29 9.99 17.75
C SER A 51 -2.60 10.62 17.32
N VAL A 52 -3.69 10.30 18.01
CA VAL A 52 -5.05 10.79 17.73
C VAL A 52 -5.75 11.01 19.08
N PRO A 53 -6.63 12.01 19.24
CA PRO A 53 -7.42 12.16 20.46
C PRO A 53 -8.23 10.89 20.80
N ASP A 54 -8.32 10.52 22.07
CA ASP A 54 -8.97 9.27 22.52
C ASP A 54 -10.42 9.11 22.01
N ALA A 55 -11.14 10.23 21.88
CA ALA A 55 -12.51 10.24 21.37
C ALA A 55 -12.61 9.81 19.89
N GLU A 56 -11.57 10.07 19.11
CA GLU A 56 -11.50 9.80 17.67
C GLU A 56 -10.73 8.51 17.34
N ALA A 57 -9.94 8.00 18.30
CA ALA A 57 -9.02 6.87 18.08
C ALA A 57 -9.70 5.63 17.49
N SER A 58 -10.90 5.28 17.98
CA SER A 58 -11.65 4.12 17.47
C SER A 58 -12.09 4.30 16.02
N LEU A 59 -12.62 5.48 15.67
CA LEU A 59 -13.13 5.76 14.33
C LEU A 59 -11.98 5.90 13.33
N CYS A 60 -10.89 6.57 13.72
CA CYS A 60 -9.68 6.66 12.92
C CYS A 60 -9.09 5.27 12.63
N ALA A 61 -9.02 4.39 13.63
CA ALA A 61 -8.50 3.04 13.46
C ALA A 61 -9.38 2.19 12.52
N GLU A 62 -10.72 2.32 12.61
CA GLU A 62 -11.66 1.66 11.72
C GLU A 62 -11.46 2.08 10.26
N GLN A 63 -11.39 3.38 9.99
CA GLN A 63 -11.19 3.91 8.63
C GLN A 63 -9.84 3.49 8.03
N ILE A 64 -8.77 3.52 8.83
CA ILE A 64 -7.46 2.99 8.40
C ILE A 64 -7.60 1.51 8.03
N GLY A 65 -8.25 0.72 8.90
CA GLY A 65 -8.50 -0.70 8.68
C GLY A 65 -9.27 -0.98 7.38
N GLU A 66 -10.32 -0.22 7.10
CA GLU A 66 -11.11 -0.34 5.87
C GLU A 66 -10.28 -0.03 4.63
N GLN A 67 -9.54 1.08 4.61
CA GLN A 67 -8.73 1.46 3.44
C GLN A 67 -7.58 0.49 3.19
N MET A 68 -6.90 0.04 4.24
CA MET A 68 -5.85 -0.98 4.12
C MET A 68 -6.43 -2.33 3.69
N GLY A 69 -7.61 -2.70 4.21
CA GLY A 69 -8.33 -3.90 3.83
C GLY A 69 -8.70 -3.92 2.34
N LEU A 70 -9.25 -2.81 1.83
CA LEU A 70 -9.56 -2.65 0.41
C LEU A 70 -8.32 -2.75 -0.48
N MET A 71 -7.21 -2.13 -0.08
CA MET A 71 -5.95 -2.21 -0.81
C MET A 71 -5.45 -3.66 -0.93
N CYS A 72 -5.43 -4.38 0.18
CA CYS A 72 -5.07 -5.80 0.22
C CYS A 72 -6.02 -6.66 -0.62
N TYR A 73 -7.34 -6.44 -0.49
CA TYR A 73 -8.35 -7.18 -1.26
C TYR A 73 -8.19 -6.99 -2.77
N CYS A 74 -7.98 -5.74 -3.21
CA CYS A 74 -7.72 -5.43 -4.61
C CYS A 74 -6.47 -6.18 -5.08
N MET A 75 -5.35 -6.13 -4.34
CA MET A 75 -4.14 -6.85 -4.70
C MET A 75 -4.40 -8.36 -4.85
N TYR A 76 -5.05 -9.00 -3.88
CA TYR A 76 -5.37 -10.43 -3.96
C TYR A 76 -6.26 -10.78 -5.15
N THR A 77 -7.26 -9.95 -5.43
CA THR A 77 -8.15 -10.15 -6.59
C THR A 77 -7.37 -10.07 -7.90
N HIS A 78 -6.43 -9.12 -8.03
CA HIS A 78 -5.57 -9.02 -9.21
C HIS A 78 -4.65 -10.23 -9.37
N VAL A 79 -4.04 -10.70 -8.28
CA VAL A 79 -3.18 -11.90 -8.29
C VAL A 79 -3.99 -13.14 -8.67
N ASP A 80 -5.15 -13.36 -8.08
CA ASP A 80 -6.04 -14.47 -8.39
C ASP A 80 -6.50 -14.44 -9.86
N ALA A 81 -6.83 -13.26 -10.37
CA ALA A 81 -7.23 -13.06 -11.76
C ALA A 81 -6.08 -13.40 -12.74
N LEU A 82 -4.83 -13.01 -12.43
CA LEU A 82 -3.63 -13.38 -13.18
C LEU A 82 -3.43 -14.91 -13.21
N PHE A 83 -3.55 -15.61 -12.07
CA PHE A 83 -3.44 -17.07 -12.02
C PHE A 83 -4.57 -17.78 -12.79
N LYS A 84 -5.75 -17.16 -12.88
CA LYS A 84 -6.90 -17.68 -13.64
C LYS A 84 -6.90 -17.28 -15.12
N GLY A 85 -5.85 -16.61 -15.60
CA GLY A 85 -5.74 -16.14 -16.99
C GLY A 85 -6.76 -15.06 -17.36
N LYS A 86 -7.38 -14.41 -16.37
CA LYS A 86 -8.32 -13.31 -16.55
C LYS A 86 -7.60 -12.03 -16.15
N LEU A 87 -7.04 -11.31 -17.11
CA LEU A 87 -6.51 -9.98 -16.80
C LEU A 87 -7.65 -9.08 -16.30
N PRO A 88 -7.39 -8.19 -15.33
CA PRO A 88 -8.36 -7.19 -14.92
C PRO A 88 -8.82 -6.38 -16.14
N PRO A 89 -10.13 -6.10 -16.28
CA PRO A 89 -10.61 -5.24 -17.35
C PRO A 89 -9.98 -3.85 -17.21
N GLY A 90 -9.10 -3.49 -18.15
CA GLY A 90 -8.35 -2.22 -18.14
C GLY A 90 -6.86 -2.35 -18.52
N LEU A 91 -6.29 -3.55 -18.51
CA LEU A 91 -4.92 -3.82 -19.01
C LEU A 91 -4.90 -4.36 -20.46
N TYR A 92 -6.06 -4.38 -21.12
CA TYR A 92 -6.17 -4.58 -22.55
C TYR A 92 -5.95 -3.24 -23.26
N ASN A 93 -4.72 -2.75 -23.35
CA ASN A 93 -4.41 -1.71 -24.32
C ASN A 93 -3.93 -2.36 -25.62
N ASN A 94 -4.70 -2.08 -26.69
CA ASN A 94 -4.14 -1.86 -28.01
C ASN A 94 -3.37 -0.54 -28.02
#